data_AF-A0A7C4QL09-F1
#
_entry.id   AF-A0A7C4QL09-F1
#
_cell.length_a   1.000
_cell.length_b   1.000
_cell.length_c   1.000
_cell.angle_alpha   90.00
_cell.angle_beta   90.00
_cell.angle_gamma   90.00
#
_symmetry.space_group_name_H-M   'P 1'
#
loop_
_entity.id
_entity.type
_entity.pdbx_description
1 polymer ?
#
loop_
_entity_poly.entity_id
_entity_poly.type
_entity_poly.pdbx_seq_one_letter_code
_entity_poly.pdbx_strand_id
1 'polypeptide(L)'
;GDTLRVSLPGDPVREVEVAWEILKALGLRKRGPSFVVCPTCGRTGIDIPGIAAEVKRRLSDLTVPISIAVMGCPVNGIGEAERADFAILGGKGFGTLYAHGKVVRAKVPEEKLVEELVKLVLEEVGGG
;
A
#
# COMPACT_ATOMS: atom_id res chain seq x y z
N GLY A 1 -5.06 -25.16 -12.21
CA GLY A 1 -5.50 -24.41 -13.39
C GLY A 1 -4.33 -23.59 -13.86
N ASP A 2 -3.96 -23.73 -15.12
CA ASP A 2 -2.67 -23.28 -15.66
C ASP A 2 -2.73 -21.88 -16.31
N THR A 3 -3.95 -21.41 -16.59
CA THR A 3 -4.23 -20.06 -17.11
C THR A 3 -5.58 -19.59 -16.57
N LEU A 4 -5.78 -18.27 -16.51
CA LEU A 4 -7.07 -17.68 -16.15
C LEU A 4 -7.39 -16.46 -17.02
N ARG A 5 -8.68 -16.18 -17.13
CA ARG A 5 -9.22 -14.93 -17.66
C ARG A 5 -10.36 -14.51 -16.75
N VAL A 6 -10.38 -13.23 -16.38
CA VAL A 6 -11.51 -12.62 -15.68
C VAL A 6 -12.42 -12.01 -16.73
N SER A 7 -13.73 -12.24 -16.66
CA SER A 7 -14.69 -11.69 -17.63
C SER A 7 -15.45 -10.54 -16.99
N LEU A 8 -15.19 -9.31 -17.43
CA LEU A 8 -15.83 -8.10 -16.92
C LEU A 8 -16.38 -7.26 -18.07
N PRO A 9 -17.54 -6.61 -17.91
CA PRO A 9 -17.99 -5.63 -18.89
C PRO A 9 -17.08 -4.40 -18.91
N GLY A 10 -16.76 -3.88 -20.09
CA GLY A 10 -15.99 -2.65 -20.28
C GLY A 10 -14.59 -2.88 -20.82
N ASP A 11 -13.62 -2.11 -20.32
CA ASP A 11 -12.23 -2.13 -20.80
C ASP A 11 -11.52 -3.46 -20.46
N PRO A 12 -11.01 -4.22 -21.45
CA PRO A 12 -10.29 -5.47 -21.20
C PRO A 12 -9.02 -5.30 -20.34
N VAL A 13 -8.44 -4.10 -20.24
CA VAL A 13 -7.32 -3.83 -19.34
C VAL A 13 -7.69 -4.16 -17.89
N ARG A 14 -8.94 -3.89 -17.48
CA ARG A 14 -9.43 -4.23 -16.12
C ARG A 14 -9.51 -5.73 -15.88
N GLU A 15 -9.80 -6.54 -16.91
CA GLU A 15 -9.75 -8.00 -16.80
C GLU A 15 -8.35 -8.48 -16.39
N VAL A 16 -7.32 -7.87 -16.99
CA VAL A 16 -5.91 -8.18 -16.71
C VAL A 16 -5.51 -7.73 -15.30
N GLU A 17 -5.89 -6.52 -14.88
CA GLU A 17 -5.64 -6.00 -13.53
C GLU A 17 -6.24 -6.92 -12.47
N VAL A 18 -7.52 -7.27 -12.59
CA VAL A 18 -8.21 -8.15 -11.62
C VAL A 18 -7.63 -9.56 -11.62
N ALA A 19 -7.25 -10.10 -12.79
CA ALA A 19 -6.58 -11.40 -12.86
C ALA A 19 -5.28 -11.43 -12.04
N TRP A 20 -4.48 -10.36 -12.12
CA TRP A 20 -3.27 -10.21 -11.32
C TRP A 20 -3.57 -10.09 -9.82
N GLU A 21 -4.58 -9.31 -9.42
CA GLU A 21 -4.94 -9.16 -8.01
C GLU A 21 -5.43 -10.48 -7.38
N ILE A 22 -6.19 -11.30 -8.12
CA ILE A 22 -6.59 -12.65 -7.67
C ILE A 22 -5.35 -13.52 -7.40
N LEU A 23 -4.42 -13.54 -8.35
CA LEU A 23 -3.19 -14.34 -8.21
C LEU A 23 -2.29 -13.84 -7.08
N LYS A 24 -2.21 -12.53 -6.86
CA LYS A 24 -1.48 -11.92 -5.74
C LYS A 24 -2.08 -12.29 -4.41
N ALA A 25 -3.41 -12.20 -4.27
CA ALA A 25 -4.12 -12.51 -3.04
C ALA A 25 -3.89 -13.96 -2.57
N LEU A 26 -3.70 -14.88 -3.52
CA LEU A 26 -3.40 -16.30 -3.26
C LEU A 26 -1.89 -16.60 -3.15
N GLY A 27 -1.03 -15.60 -3.35
CA GLY A 27 0.43 -15.78 -3.35
C GLY A 27 0.98 -16.56 -4.56
N LEU A 28 0.17 -16.78 -5.60
CA LEU A 28 0.52 -17.58 -6.77
C LEU A 28 1.40 -16.83 -7.77
N ARG A 29 1.22 -15.51 -7.88
CA ARG A 29 2.07 -14.63 -8.71
C ARG A 29 2.22 -13.28 -8.02
N LYS A 30 3.34 -12.60 -8.28
CA LYS A 30 3.62 -11.26 -7.74
C LYS A 30 4.05 -10.34 -8.89
N ARG A 31 3.52 -9.11 -8.91
CA ARG A 31 3.89 -8.04 -9.85
C ARG A 31 3.53 -6.70 -9.27
N GLY A 32 4.50 -5.80 -9.16
CA GLY A 32 4.31 -4.48 -8.60
C GLY A 32 3.85 -4.49 -7.14
N PRO A 33 3.53 -3.31 -6.59
CA PRO A 33 3.12 -3.19 -5.21
C PRO A 33 1.83 -3.95 -4.90
N SER A 34 1.73 -4.44 -3.67
CA SER A 34 0.55 -5.03 -3.06
C SER A 34 0.16 -4.19 -1.85
N PHE A 35 -1.13 -3.98 -1.63
CA PHE A 35 -1.62 -3.02 -0.64
C PHE A 35 -2.49 -3.70 0.40
N VAL A 36 -2.19 -3.44 1.67
CA VAL A 36 -3.06 -3.74 2.81
C VAL A 36 -3.56 -2.41 3.36
N VAL A 37 -4.86 -2.17 3.25
CA VAL A 37 -5.46 -0.88 3.63
C VAL A 37 -6.50 -1.11 4.71
N CYS A 38 -6.39 -0.38 5.81
CA CYS A 38 -7.37 -0.43 6.87
C CYS A 38 -8.75 0.05 6.35
N PRO A 39 -9.86 -0.67 6.64
CA PRO A 39 -11.19 -0.35 6.11
C PRO A 39 -11.82 0.93 6.66
N THR A 40 -11.08 1.73 7.44
CA THR A 40 -11.56 2.82 8.31
C THR A 40 -12.42 2.35 9.49
N CYS A 41 -12.39 3.12 10.57
CA CYS A 41 -13.26 2.97 11.75
C CYS A 41 -13.22 4.26 12.60
N GLY A 42 -14.00 4.34 13.69
CA GLY A 42 -14.03 5.52 14.58
C GLY A 42 -12.72 5.85 15.31
N ARG A 43 -11.68 5.02 15.17
CA ARG A 43 -10.33 5.26 15.73
C ARG A 43 -9.36 5.89 14.72
N THR A 44 -9.81 6.06 13.49
CA THR A 44 -8.98 6.57 12.39
C THR A 44 -8.58 8.01 12.65
N GLY A 45 -7.28 8.29 12.54
CA GLY A 45 -6.73 9.63 12.77
C GLY A 45 -6.38 10.43 11.52
N ILE A 46 -6.49 9.81 10.32
CA ILE A 46 -6.05 10.34 9.01
C ILE A 46 -7.00 9.89 7.89
N ASP A 47 -6.96 10.55 6.73
CA ASP A 47 -7.72 10.16 5.53
C ASP A 47 -7.14 8.91 4.84
N ILE A 48 -7.49 7.72 5.34
CA ILE A 48 -7.00 6.44 4.79
C ILE A 48 -7.36 6.28 3.29
N PRO A 49 -8.62 6.48 2.85
CA PRO A 49 -8.97 6.32 1.44
C PRO A 49 -8.18 7.25 0.52
N GLY A 50 -8.05 8.53 0.89
CA GLY A 50 -7.28 9.51 0.10
C GLY A 50 -5.80 9.16 0.03
N ILE A 51 -5.18 8.87 1.16
CA ILE A 51 -3.76 8.46 1.23
C ILE A 51 -3.52 7.19 0.41
N ALA A 52 -4.36 6.16 0.58
CA ALA A 52 -4.19 4.90 -0.13
C ALA A 52 -4.36 5.07 -1.65
N ALA A 53 -5.34 5.88 -2.10
CA ALA A 53 -5.55 6.16 -3.52
C ALA A 53 -4.36 6.91 -4.12
N GLU A 54 -3.84 7.91 -3.42
CA GLU A 54 -2.70 8.70 -3.86
C GLU A 54 -1.42 7.85 -3.96
N VAL A 55 -1.12 7.05 -2.93
CA VAL A 55 0.04 6.16 -2.93
C VAL A 55 -0.04 5.13 -4.06
N LYS A 56 -1.22 4.51 -4.27
CA LYS A 56 -1.45 3.59 -5.39
C LYS A 56 -1.20 4.25 -6.75
N ARG A 57 -1.68 5.49 -6.93
CA ARG A 57 -1.48 6.23 -8.19
C ARG A 57 0.00 6.57 -8.42
N ARG A 58 0.72 6.99 -7.37
CA ARG A 58 2.12 7.41 -7.47
C ARG A 58 3.09 6.25 -7.67
N LEU A 59 2.69 5.03 -7.31
CA LEU A 59 3.52 3.83 -7.38
C LEU A 59 3.00 2.81 -8.41
N SER A 60 2.07 3.20 -9.30
CA SER A 60 1.44 2.30 -10.28
C SER A 60 2.43 1.71 -11.28
N ASP A 61 3.50 2.44 -11.59
CA ASP A 61 4.47 2.05 -12.61
C ASP A 61 5.53 1.06 -12.09
N LEU A 62 5.57 0.84 -10.77
CA LEU A 62 6.50 -0.11 -10.18
C LEU A 62 6.12 -1.55 -10.55
N THR A 63 7.09 -2.29 -11.06
CA THR A 63 6.96 -3.72 -11.35
C THR A 63 7.51 -4.60 -10.22
N VAL A 64 8.31 -4.02 -9.32
CA VAL A 64 8.92 -4.72 -8.20
C VAL A 64 7.85 -5.14 -7.19
N PRO A 65 7.82 -6.42 -6.78
CA PRO A 65 6.82 -6.92 -5.85
C PRO A 65 7.13 -6.52 -4.41
N ILE A 66 6.61 -5.38 -3.98
CA ILE A 66 6.69 -4.89 -2.59
C ILE A 66 5.30 -4.88 -1.92
N SER A 67 5.28 -4.87 -0.61
CA SER A 67 4.08 -4.80 0.23
C SER A 67 4.00 -3.46 0.95
N ILE A 68 2.85 -2.80 0.85
CA ILE A 68 2.59 -1.48 1.43
C ILE A 68 1.35 -1.53 2.31
N ALA A 69 1.50 -1.17 3.59
CA ALA A 69 0.38 -1.08 4.52
C ALA A 69 -0.02 0.38 4.81
N VAL A 70 -1.32 0.68 4.79
CA VAL A 70 -1.86 2.00 5.18
C VAL A 70 -2.89 1.81 6.28
N MET A 71 -2.48 2.13 7.51
CA MET A 71 -3.22 1.83 8.73
C MET A 71 -3.63 3.12 9.44
N GLY A 72 -4.89 3.24 9.84
CA GLY A 72 -5.41 4.50 10.40
C GLY A 72 -5.21 4.70 11.90
N CYS A 73 -4.81 3.65 12.63
CA CYS A 73 -4.59 3.70 14.08
C CYS A 73 -3.61 2.60 14.53
N PRO A 74 -2.98 2.71 15.71
CA PRO A 74 -2.01 1.73 16.20
C PRO A 74 -2.59 0.37 16.59
N VAL A 75 -3.87 0.30 16.96
CA VAL A 75 -4.47 -0.90 17.60
C VAL A 75 -4.28 -2.18 16.77
N ASN A 76 -4.76 -2.15 15.53
CA ASN A 76 -4.56 -3.21 14.53
C ASN A 76 -3.68 -2.68 13.40
N GLY A 77 -2.74 -1.80 13.70
CA GLY A 77 -1.91 -1.18 12.66
C GLY A 77 -0.43 -1.47 12.86
N ILE A 78 0.02 -1.69 14.10
CA ILE A 78 1.42 -1.98 14.40
C ILE A 78 1.85 -3.31 13.77
N GLY A 79 1.08 -4.38 13.96
CA GLY A 79 1.44 -5.70 13.43
C GLY A 79 1.45 -5.74 11.90
N GLU A 80 0.55 -4.99 11.26
CA GLU A 80 0.46 -4.84 9.81
C GLU A 80 1.62 -3.99 9.28
N ALA A 81 2.01 -2.93 9.98
CA ALA A 81 3.15 -2.11 9.63
C ALA A 81 4.49 -2.85 9.78
N GLU A 82 4.62 -3.71 10.79
CA GLU A 82 5.81 -4.52 11.03
C GLU A 82 6.02 -5.63 10.00
N ARG A 83 4.94 -6.10 9.36
CA ARG A 83 4.97 -7.17 8.35
C ARG A 83 5.12 -6.67 6.91
N ALA A 84 4.94 -5.38 6.68
CA ALA A 84 5.04 -4.78 5.36
C ALA A 84 6.46 -4.28 5.08
N ASP A 85 6.83 -4.24 3.80
CA ASP A 85 8.08 -3.63 3.35
C ASP A 85 8.05 -2.12 3.63
N PHE A 86 6.90 -1.48 3.41
CA PHE A 86 6.67 -0.09 3.77
C PHE A 86 5.29 0.11 4.40
N ALA A 87 5.17 1.04 5.35
CA ALA A 87 3.86 1.33 5.92
C ALA A 87 3.67 2.77 6.41
N ILE A 88 2.41 3.20 6.43
CA ILE A 88 1.92 4.36 7.18
C ILE A 88 1.10 3.86 8.36
N LEU A 89 1.47 4.27 9.56
CA LEU A 89 0.69 4.07 10.78
C LEU A 89 0.15 5.41 11.28
N GLY A 90 -1.15 5.60 11.15
CA GLY A 90 -1.86 6.83 11.48
C GLY A 90 -2.02 7.10 12.98
N GLY A 91 -1.92 8.37 13.32
CA GLY A 91 -2.36 9.02 14.56
C GLY A 91 -3.25 10.22 14.21
N LYS A 92 -3.71 10.99 15.20
CA LYS A 92 -4.60 12.14 14.94
C LYS A 92 -3.87 13.26 14.20
N GLY A 93 -4.08 13.39 12.88
CA GLY A 93 -3.48 14.41 12.02
C GLY A 93 -1.99 14.19 11.70
N PHE A 94 -1.46 13.00 11.97
CA PHE A 94 -0.08 12.63 11.66
C PHE A 94 0.03 11.13 11.42
N GLY A 95 1.19 10.68 10.94
CA GLY A 95 1.51 9.26 10.86
C GLY A 95 2.98 8.96 11.16
N THR A 96 3.26 7.68 11.29
CA THR A 96 4.59 7.12 11.43
C THR A 96 4.87 6.27 10.20
N LEU A 97 6.00 6.51 9.54
CA LEU A 97 6.46 5.74 8.40
C LEU A 97 7.33 4.58 8.87
N TYR A 98 7.11 3.43 8.28
CA TYR A 98 7.88 2.21 8.49
C TYR A 98 8.56 1.78 7.19
N ALA A 99 9.77 1.23 7.31
CA ALA A 99 10.44 0.44 6.28
C ALA A 99 10.96 -0.86 6.92
N HIS A 100 10.69 -2.00 6.29
CA HIS A 100 11.11 -3.34 6.75
C HIS A 100 10.77 -3.59 8.22
N GLY A 101 9.55 -3.20 8.58
CA GLY A 101 9.03 -3.28 9.95
C GLY A 101 9.68 -2.39 10.99
N LYS A 102 10.54 -1.44 10.60
CA LYS A 102 11.18 -0.47 11.51
C LYS A 102 10.66 0.92 11.26
N VAL A 103 10.51 1.69 12.34
CA VAL A 103 10.17 3.12 12.26
C VAL A 103 11.32 3.88 11.60
N VAL A 104 11.05 4.53 10.48
CA VAL A 104 12.02 5.40 9.79
C VAL A 104 11.75 6.87 10.04
N ARG A 105 10.48 7.28 10.15
CA ARG A 105 10.08 8.65 10.48
C ARG A 105 8.83 8.60 11.35
N ALA A 106 8.84 9.31 12.47
CA ALA A 106 7.70 9.40 13.38
C ALA A 106 7.09 10.81 13.34
N LYS A 107 5.77 10.91 13.59
CA LYS A 107 5.03 12.17 13.65
C LYS A 107 5.13 13.02 12.37
N VAL A 108 5.10 12.38 11.21
CA VAL A 108 5.01 13.05 9.92
C VAL A 108 3.60 13.64 9.78
N PRO A 109 3.45 14.95 9.50
CA PRO A 109 2.14 15.57 9.26
C PRO A 109 1.40 14.86 8.13
N GLU A 110 0.08 14.75 8.25
CA GLU A 110 -0.76 13.99 7.31
C GLU A 110 -0.54 14.41 5.85
N GLU A 111 -0.45 15.71 5.60
CA GLU A 111 -0.23 16.31 4.30
C GLU A 111 1.11 15.94 3.64
N LYS A 112 2.07 15.42 4.43
CA LYS A 112 3.38 14.97 3.95
C LYS A 112 3.52 13.46 3.88
N LEU A 113 2.56 12.69 4.42
CA LEU A 113 2.69 11.23 4.55
C LEU A 113 2.90 10.54 3.20
N VAL A 114 2.10 10.93 2.20
CA VAL A 114 2.20 10.35 0.86
C VAL A 114 3.55 10.67 0.23
N GLU A 115 3.94 11.95 0.22
CA GLU A 115 5.19 12.39 -0.41
C GLU A 115 6.39 11.66 0.18
N GLU A 116 6.45 11.60 1.50
CA GLU A 116 7.56 11.01 2.23
C GLU A 116 7.61 9.49 2.07
N LEU A 117 6.45 8.80 2.05
CA LEU A 117 6.39 7.37 1.76
C LEU A 117 6.82 7.06 0.32
N VAL A 118 6.31 7.79 -0.66
CA VAL A 118 6.64 7.59 -2.08
C VAL A 118 8.13 7.82 -2.30
N LYS A 119 8.69 8.88 -1.71
CA LYS A 119 10.12 9.15 -1.77
C LYS A 119 10.93 7.98 -1.21
N LEU A 120 10.58 7.51 -0.02
CA LEU A 120 11.23 6.37 0.62
C LEU A 120 11.20 5.11 -0.26
N VAL A 121 10.02 4.79 -0.83
CA VAL A 121 9.87 3.63 -1.72
C VAL A 121 10.73 3.78 -2.98
N LEU A 122 10.70 4.96 -3.63
CA LEU A 122 11.45 5.18 -4.87
C LEU A 122 12.96 5.25 -4.65
N GLU A 123 13.44 5.76 -3.52
CA GLU A 123 14.86 5.75 -3.16
C GLU A 123 15.39 4.31 -3.02
N GLU A 124 14.57 3.40 -2.53
CA GLU A 124 14.98 2.00 -2.31
C GLU A 124 14.74 1.11 -3.55
N VAL A 125 13.64 1.34 -4.27
CA VAL A 125 13.14 0.45 -5.32
C VAL A 125 13.31 1.03 -6.73
N GLY A 126 13.33 2.35 -6.87
CA GLY A 126 13.40 3.06 -8.15
C GLY A 126 14.81 3.18 -8.74
N GLY A 127 15.84 2.71 -8.04
CA GLY A 127 17.24 2.70 -8.51
C GLY A 127 17.64 1.46 -9.34
N GLY A 128 16.68 0.62 -9.74
CA GLY A 128 16.93 -0.65 -10.45
C GLY A 128 16.44 -0.66 -11.89
#